data_AF-A0A383DD02-F1
#
_entry.id   AF-A0A383DD02-F1
#
_cell.length_a   1.000
_cell.length_b   1.000
_cell.length_c   1.000
_cell.angle_alpha   90.00
_cell.angle_beta   90.00
_cell.angle_gamma   90.00
#
_symmetry.space_group_name_H-M   'P 1'
#
loop_
_entity.id
_entity.type
_entity.pdbx_description
1 polymer ?
#
loop_
_entity_poly.entity_id
_entity_poly.type
_entity_poly.pdbx_seq_one_letter_code
_entity_poly.pdbx_strand_id
1 'polypeptide(L)'
;MCYSASASFIAGAGLLTASACIFKFKKVNNNEKLVALLPALFAIQQVSEGLVWLGIEGILPHWFQLQATYIFGIFAISIWPVYFSLSMFYFERSNSLKKILSVLLIVGTVVSLLGLIFIITFDADAYISCENLKCSPIIYTWQAKEIYFTKNFTSNIMENVFFGFANKLLIL
;
A
#
# COMPACT_ATOMS: atom_id res chain seq x y z
N MET A 1 -11.27 0.95 -4.65
CA MET A 1 -11.51 2.34 -5.14
C MET A 1 -12.38 3.17 -4.18
N CYS A 2 -11.77 3.95 -3.27
CA CYS A 2 -12.46 4.92 -2.42
C CYS A 2 -12.26 6.34 -2.99
N TYR A 3 -13.34 6.96 -3.46
CA TYR A 3 -13.31 8.30 -4.08
C TYR A 3 -13.50 9.45 -3.07
N SER A 4 -13.53 9.17 -1.76
CA SER A 4 -13.73 10.19 -0.74
C SER A 4 -13.20 9.78 0.64
N ALA A 5 -12.92 10.78 1.49
CA ALA A 5 -12.51 10.57 2.87
C ALA A 5 -13.49 9.64 3.62
N SER A 6 -14.79 9.90 3.51
CA SER A 6 -15.84 9.13 4.19
C SER A 6 -15.82 7.66 3.77
N ALA A 7 -15.64 7.36 2.48
CA ALA A 7 -15.56 5.98 2.00
C ALA A 7 -14.34 5.25 2.59
N SER A 8 -13.18 5.90 2.60
CA SER A 8 -11.95 5.35 3.17
C SER A 8 -12.07 5.07 4.68
N PHE A 9 -12.67 5.98 5.46
CA PHE A 9 -12.89 5.76 6.89
C PHE A 9 -13.94 4.67 7.18
N ILE A 10 -15.02 4.60 6.41
CA ILE A 10 -16.01 3.52 6.53
C ILE A 10 -15.36 2.17 6.24
N ALA A 11 -14.57 2.07 5.16
CA ALA A 11 -13.82 0.87 4.84
C ALA A 11 -12.84 0.49 5.95
N GLY A 12 -12.05 1.44 6.44
CA GLY A 12 -11.12 1.25 7.55
C GLY A 12 -11.81 0.76 8.82
N ALA A 13 -12.91 1.39 9.23
CA ALA A 13 -13.70 0.97 10.39
C ALA A 13 -14.29 -0.44 10.20
N GLY A 14 -14.85 -0.73 9.03
CA GLY A 14 -15.36 -2.07 8.68
C GLY A 14 -14.27 -3.15 8.76
N LEU A 15 -13.07 -2.85 8.27
CA LEU A 15 -11.93 -3.77 8.31
C LEU A 15 -11.40 -3.99 9.73
N LEU A 16 -11.32 -2.93 10.55
CA LEU A 16 -10.95 -3.06 11.97
C LEU A 16 -11.98 -3.90 12.74
N THR A 17 -13.27 -3.67 12.53
CA THR A 17 -14.32 -4.46 13.19
C THR A 17 -14.27 -5.92 12.72
N ALA A 18 -14.07 -6.18 11.43
CA ALA A 18 -13.88 -7.54 10.92
C ALA A 18 -12.65 -8.21 11.56
N SER A 19 -11.52 -7.51 11.67
CA SER A 19 -10.33 -8.03 12.34
C SER A 19 -10.60 -8.36 13.82
N ALA A 20 -11.22 -7.44 14.56
CA ALA A 20 -11.58 -7.67 15.95
C ALA A 20 -12.52 -8.87 16.12
N CYS A 21 -13.51 -9.03 15.23
CA CYS A 21 -14.39 -10.18 15.20
C CYS A 21 -13.63 -11.50 14.94
N ILE A 22 -12.68 -11.51 14.01
CA ILE A 22 -11.84 -12.70 13.74
C ILE A 22 -11.10 -13.12 15.01
N PHE A 23 -10.41 -12.19 15.68
CA PHE A 23 -9.63 -12.51 16.88
C PHE A 23 -10.50 -12.82 18.10
N LYS A 24 -11.72 -12.28 18.18
CA LYS A 24 -12.65 -12.53 19.29
C LYS A 24 -13.39 -13.86 19.18
N PHE A 25 -13.87 -14.19 17.97
CA PHE A 25 -14.79 -15.31 17.78
C PHE A 25 -14.15 -16.55 17.16
N LYS A 26 -12.98 -16.43 16.50
CA LYS A 26 -12.28 -17.57 15.91
C LYS A 26 -11.04 -17.91 16.72
N LYS A 27 -10.83 -19.21 16.97
CA LYS A 27 -9.56 -19.70 17.50
C LYS A 27 -8.50 -19.67 16.40
N VAL A 28 -7.68 -18.63 16.38
CA VAL A 28 -6.62 -18.42 15.38
C VAL A 28 -5.37 -19.21 15.78
N ASN A 29 -4.97 -20.17 14.96
CA ASN A 29 -3.73 -20.92 15.16
C ASN A 29 -2.51 -20.11 14.73
N ASN A 30 -1.31 -20.49 15.19
CA ASN A 30 -0.06 -19.80 14.82
C ASN A 30 0.13 -19.65 13.31
N ASN A 31 -0.25 -20.66 12.53
CA ASN A 31 -0.12 -20.67 11.06
C ASN A 31 -1.13 -19.76 10.35
N GLU A 32 -2.20 -19.34 11.04
CA GLU A 32 -3.28 -18.51 10.48
C GLU A 32 -3.17 -17.05 10.92
N LYS A 33 -2.30 -16.74 11.91
CA LYS A 33 -2.18 -15.40 12.51
C LYS A 33 -1.91 -14.32 11.48
N LEU A 34 -0.97 -14.56 10.56
CA LEU A 34 -0.62 -13.57 9.54
C LEU A 34 -1.79 -13.30 8.58
N VAL A 35 -2.53 -14.34 8.19
CA VAL A 35 -3.74 -14.18 7.37
C VAL A 35 -4.84 -13.43 8.13
N ALA A 36 -5.02 -13.75 9.42
CA ALA A 36 -6.01 -13.09 10.29
C ALA A 36 -5.71 -11.59 10.53
N LEU A 37 -4.45 -11.16 10.38
CA LEU A 37 -4.01 -9.77 10.50
C LEU A 37 -4.23 -8.95 9.21
N LEU A 38 -4.49 -9.59 8.06
CA LEU A 38 -4.69 -8.88 6.79
C LEU A 38 -5.73 -7.75 6.87
N PRO A 39 -6.92 -7.95 7.47
CA PRO A 39 -7.90 -6.87 7.56
C PRO A 39 -7.43 -5.70 8.43
N ALA A 40 -6.70 -5.95 9.51
CA ALA A 40 -6.15 -4.88 10.35
C ALA A 40 -5.12 -4.04 9.61
N LEU A 41 -4.21 -4.68 8.86
CA LEU A 41 -3.21 -3.98 8.06
C LEU A 41 -3.85 -3.17 6.93
N PHE A 42 -4.84 -3.74 6.26
CA PHE A 42 -5.57 -3.03 5.21
C PHE A 42 -6.39 -1.87 5.78
N ALA A 43 -6.91 -2.00 7.01
CA ALA A 43 -7.58 -0.90 7.67
C ALA A 43 -6.65 0.29 7.93
N ILE A 44 -5.40 0.05 8.33
CA ILE A 44 -4.40 1.12 8.52
C ILE A 44 -4.16 1.85 7.20
N GLN A 45 -4.03 1.11 6.10
CA GLN A 45 -3.88 1.70 4.78
C GLN A 45 -5.12 2.53 4.37
N GLN A 46 -6.34 2.03 4.61
CA GLN A 46 -7.59 2.75 4.31
C GLN A 46 -7.74 4.02 5.15
N VAL A 47 -7.42 3.96 6.44
CA VAL A 47 -7.40 5.15 7.30
C VAL A 47 -6.37 6.16 6.79
N SER A 48 -5.20 5.70 6.36
CA SER A 48 -4.17 6.59 5.80
C SER A 48 -4.66 7.29 4.53
N GLU A 49 -5.33 6.57 3.62
CA GLU A 49 -5.96 7.16 2.44
C GLU A 49 -7.03 8.21 2.80
N GLY A 50 -7.85 7.95 3.83
CA GLY A 50 -8.81 8.92 4.35
C GLY A 50 -8.15 10.20 4.87
N LEU A 51 -6.98 10.08 5.50
CA LEU A 51 -6.19 11.23 5.95
C LEU A 51 -5.55 11.99 4.78
N VAL A 52 -5.15 11.30 3.72
CA VAL A 52 -4.69 11.95 2.47
C VAL A 52 -5.81 12.80 1.87
N TRP A 53 -7.04 12.26 1.80
CA TRP A 53 -8.22 13.01 1.34
C TRP A 53 -8.45 14.30 2.15
N LEU A 54 -8.42 14.22 3.48
CA LEU A 54 -8.59 15.41 4.34
C LEU A 54 -7.49 16.45 4.14
N GLY A 55 -6.28 16.03 3.79
CA GLY A 55 -5.20 16.93 3.40
C GLY A 55 -5.48 17.66 2.09
N ILE A 56 -5.92 16.92 1.06
CA ILE A 56 -6.28 17.47 -0.25
C ILE A 56 -7.47 18.44 -0.14
N GLU A 57 -8.43 18.16 0.73
CA GLU A 57 -9.58 19.04 1.02
C GLU A 57 -9.19 20.29 1.84
N GLY A 58 -7.93 20.41 2.28
CA GLY A 58 -7.44 21.54 3.07
C GLY A 58 -7.85 21.50 4.55
N ILE A 59 -8.42 20.39 5.03
CA ILE A 59 -8.83 20.20 6.43
C ILE A 59 -7.61 19.90 7.30
N LEU A 60 -6.65 19.13 6.77
CA LEU A 60 -5.39 18.81 7.45
C LEU A 60 -4.22 19.59 6.84
N PRO A 61 -3.20 19.95 7.63
CA PRO A 61 -2.04 20.63 7.11
C PRO A 61 -1.23 19.72 6.17
N HIS A 62 -0.57 20.31 5.18
CA HIS A 62 0.15 19.58 4.13
C HIS A 62 1.19 18.58 4.67
N TRP A 63 1.91 18.91 5.75
CA TRP A 63 2.88 17.99 6.36
C TRP A 63 2.23 16.70 6.87
N PHE A 64 0.98 16.76 7.31
CA PHE A 64 0.24 15.60 7.80
C PHE A 64 -0.31 14.76 6.65
N GLN A 65 -0.79 15.41 5.58
CA GLN A 65 -1.13 14.76 4.32
C GLN A 65 0.06 13.96 3.78
N LEU A 66 1.24 14.59 3.77
CA LEU A 66 2.47 13.98 3.27
C LEU A 66 2.82 12.71 4.08
N GLN A 67 2.76 12.78 5.41
CA GLN A 67 2.97 11.60 6.27
C GLN A 67 1.98 10.48 5.97
N ALA A 68 0.70 10.80 5.77
CA ALA A 68 -0.32 9.82 5.41
C ALA A 68 -0.05 9.19 4.03
N THR A 69 0.41 9.97 3.05
CA THR A 69 0.84 9.49 1.74
C THR A 69 2.03 8.52 1.85
N TYR A 70 3.02 8.83 2.68
CA TYR A 70 4.15 7.93 2.93
C TYR A 70 3.68 6.61 3.55
N ILE A 71 2.82 6.65 4.57
CA ILE A 71 2.28 5.45 5.20
C ILE A 71 1.54 4.61 4.15
N PHE A 72 0.63 5.23 3.39
CA PHE A 72 -0.11 4.56 2.33
C PHE A 72 0.82 3.89 1.31
N GLY A 73 1.84 4.61 0.84
CA GLY A 73 2.84 4.12 -0.11
C GLY A 73 3.67 2.97 0.43
N ILE A 74 4.11 3.03 1.69
CA ILE A 74 4.86 1.95 2.36
C ILE A 74 4.03 0.67 2.40
N PHE A 75 2.75 0.77 2.74
CA PHE A 75 1.85 -0.38 2.70
C PHE A 75 1.73 -0.95 1.29
N ALA A 76 1.41 -0.10 0.31
CA ALA A 76 1.17 -0.46 -1.08
C ALA A 76 2.39 -1.13 -1.75
N ILE A 77 3.55 -0.48 -1.66
CA ILE A 77 4.74 -0.80 -2.46
C ILE A 77 5.68 -1.74 -1.71
N SER A 78 5.79 -1.61 -0.38
CA SER A 78 6.81 -2.33 0.40
C SER A 78 6.22 -3.46 1.23
N ILE A 79 5.14 -3.24 1.99
CA ILE A 79 4.62 -4.26 2.91
C ILE A 79 3.90 -5.38 2.16
N TRP A 80 2.97 -5.07 1.25
CA TRP A 80 2.12 -6.10 0.63
C TRP A 80 2.87 -7.18 -0.17
N PRO A 81 3.89 -6.87 -1.00
CA PRO A 81 4.61 -7.89 -1.76
C PRO A 81 5.23 -9.00 -0.89
N VAL A 82 5.69 -8.66 0.30
CA VAL A 82 6.26 -9.62 1.27
C VAL A 82 5.15 -10.24 2.10
N TYR A 83 4.24 -9.43 2.64
CA TYR A 83 3.27 -9.88 3.62
C TYR A 83 2.31 -10.92 3.06
N PHE A 84 1.83 -10.74 1.82
CA PHE A 84 0.97 -11.75 1.16
C PHE A 84 1.69 -13.08 0.95
N SER A 85 2.90 -13.04 0.40
CA SER A 85 3.71 -14.26 0.16
C SER A 85 4.03 -14.98 1.47
N LEU A 86 4.41 -14.22 2.51
CA LEU A 86 4.75 -14.75 3.83
C LEU A 86 3.54 -15.36 4.54
N SER A 87 2.40 -14.65 4.56
CA SER A 87 1.17 -15.12 5.20
C SER A 87 0.69 -16.43 4.56
N MET A 88 0.70 -16.51 3.24
CA MET A 88 0.32 -17.73 2.52
C MET A 88 1.31 -18.87 2.73
N PHE A 89 2.62 -18.58 2.79
CA PHE A 89 3.64 -19.60 3.04
C PHE A 89 3.44 -20.34 4.37
N TYR A 90 3.08 -19.61 5.44
CA TYR A 90 2.79 -20.22 6.74
C TYR A 90 1.42 -20.89 6.81
N PHE A 91 0.43 -20.36 6.09
CA PHE A 91 -0.92 -20.91 6.05
C PHE A 91 -0.99 -22.23 5.25
N GLU A 92 -0.26 -22.32 4.15
CA GLU A 92 -0.28 -23.46 3.24
C GLU A 92 0.29 -24.74 3.89
N ARG A 93 -0.25 -25.90 3.52
CA ARG A 93 0.23 -27.22 4.00
C ARG A 93 0.97 -27.99 2.91
N SER A 94 0.63 -27.76 1.64
CA SER A 94 1.26 -28.45 0.51
C SER A 94 2.72 -28.04 0.30
N ASN A 95 3.64 -29.00 0.33
CA ASN A 95 5.07 -28.76 0.12
C ASN A 95 5.39 -28.23 -1.30
N SER A 96 4.62 -28.61 -2.31
CA SER A 96 4.82 -28.12 -3.68
C SER A 96 4.47 -26.64 -3.79
N LEU A 97 3.34 -26.22 -3.18
CA LEU A 97 2.94 -24.80 -3.15
C LEU A 97 3.89 -23.98 -2.29
N LYS A 98 4.40 -24.52 -1.18
CA LYS A 98 5.41 -23.84 -0.36
C LYS A 98 6.68 -23.50 -1.12
N LYS A 99 7.12 -24.33 -2.07
CA LYS A 99 8.28 -24.02 -2.93
C LYS A 99 7.99 -22.81 -3.81
N ILE A 100 6.81 -22.75 -4.44
CA ILE A 100 6.37 -21.61 -5.26
C ILE A 100 6.26 -20.35 -4.40
N LEU A 101 5.60 -20.45 -3.23
CA LEU A 101 5.44 -19.35 -2.28
C LEU A 101 6.78 -18.86 -1.72
N SER A 102 7.77 -19.74 -1.56
CA SER A 102 9.13 -19.35 -1.15
C SER A 102 9.83 -18.54 -2.23
N VAL A 103 9.69 -18.90 -3.51
CA VAL A 103 10.21 -18.10 -4.63
C VAL A 103 9.51 -16.74 -4.68
N LEU A 104 8.18 -16.72 -4.55
CA LEU A 104 7.40 -15.48 -4.50
C LEU A 104 7.79 -14.60 -3.30
N LEU A 105 8.10 -15.19 -2.16
CA LEU A 105 8.57 -14.47 -0.98
C LEU A 105 9.93 -13.82 -1.24
N ILE A 106 10.86 -14.51 -1.89
CA ILE A 106 12.17 -13.94 -2.27
C ILE A 106 11.97 -12.77 -3.23
N VAL A 107 11.19 -12.96 -4.29
CA VAL A 107 10.89 -11.91 -5.27
C VAL A 107 10.20 -10.73 -4.60
N GLY A 108 9.17 -10.99 -3.78
CA GLY A 108 8.44 -9.97 -3.03
C GLY A 108 9.35 -9.20 -2.05
N THR A 109 10.32 -9.86 -1.43
CA THR A 109 11.32 -9.22 -0.57
C THR A 109 12.23 -8.30 -1.36
N VAL A 110 12.72 -8.74 -2.52
CA VAL A 110 13.52 -7.87 -3.40
C VAL A 110 12.71 -6.65 -3.86
N VAL A 111 11.47 -6.86 -4.31
CA VAL A 111 10.56 -5.77 -4.71
C VAL A 111 10.30 -4.82 -3.54
N SER A 112 10.07 -5.34 -2.34
CA SER A 112 9.80 -4.56 -1.13
C SER A 112 10.99 -3.68 -0.73
N LEU A 113 12.22 -4.21 -0.81
CA LEU A 113 13.43 -3.47 -0.51
C LEU A 113 13.70 -2.38 -1.55
N LEU A 114 13.56 -2.70 -2.84
CA LEU A 114 13.68 -1.71 -3.92
C LEU A 114 12.61 -0.62 -3.80
N GLY A 115 11.38 -1.01 -3.46
CA GLY A 115 10.27 -0.10 -3.19
C GLY A 115 10.52 0.81 -1.99
N LEU A 116 11.14 0.29 -0.92
CA LEU A 116 11.50 1.10 0.24
C LEU A 116 12.59 2.12 -0.10
N ILE A 117 13.62 1.70 -0.85
CA ILE A 117 14.67 2.60 -1.36
C ILE A 117 14.04 3.70 -2.23
N PHE A 118 13.09 3.33 -3.09
CA PHE A 118 12.34 4.27 -3.92
C PHE A 118 11.57 5.28 -3.07
N ILE A 119 10.79 4.84 -2.09
CA ILE A 119 10.05 5.72 -1.18
C ILE A 119 10.97 6.69 -0.42
N ILE A 120 12.18 6.28 -0.04
CA ILE A 120 13.12 7.15 0.68
C ILE A 120 13.77 8.19 -0.26
N THR A 121 14.05 7.79 -1.50
CA THR A 121 14.82 8.58 -2.46
C THR A 121 13.97 9.61 -3.21
N PHE A 122 12.69 9.29 -3.45
CA PHE A 122 11.76 10.13 -4.20
C PHE A 122 10.84 10.88 -3.23
N ASP A 123 10.42 12.09 -3.59
CA ASP A 123 9.42 12.84 -2.84
C ASP A 123 8.01 12.39 -3.25
N ALA A 124 7.20 12.10 -2.24
CA ALA A 124 5.81 11.75 -2.42
C ALA A 124 4.97 13.00 -2.68
N ASP A 125 4.05 12.91 -3.62
CA ASP A 125 2.97 13.87 -3.79
C ASP A 125 1.64 13.14 -4.04
N ALA A 126 0.55 13.74 -3.60
CA ALA A 126 -0.79 13.20 -3.75
C ALA A 126 -1.76 14.32 -4.10
N TYR A 127 -2.40 14.21 -5.25
CA TYR A 127 -3.36 15.19 -5.75
C TYR A 127 -4.54 14.52 -6.46
N ILE A 128 -5.58 15.31 -6.72
CA ILE A 128 -6.74 14.90 -7.51
C ILE A 128 -6.79 15.70 -8.81
N SER A 129 -7.21 15.06 -9.90
CA SER A 129 -7.48 15.72 -11.16
C SER A 129 -8.97 15.72 -11.43
N CYS A 130 -9.59 16.91 -11.50
CA CYS A 130 -11.01 17.04 -11.80
C CYS A 130 -11.20 17.68 -13.19
N GLU A 131 -11.80 16.93 -14.11
CA GLU A 131 -12.14 17.41 -15.45
C GLU A 131 -13.67 17.30 -15.64
N ASN A 132 -14.32 18.39 -16.08
CA ASN A 132 -15.76 18.44 -16.35
C ASN A 132 -16.65 17.86 -15.22
N LEU A 133 -16.41 18.29 -13.97
CA LEU A 133 -17.10 17.82 -12.73
C LEU A 133 -16.91 16.33 -12.39
N LYS A 134 -16.06 15.59 -13.10
CA LYS A 134 -15.63 14.24 -12.70
C LYS A 134 -14.24 14.31 -12.11
N CYS A 135 -14.12 13.97 -10.83
CA CYS A 135 -12.84 13.87 -10.16
C CYS A 135 -12.27 12.45 -10.26
N SER A 136 -10.98 12.36 -10.55
CA SER A 136 -10.21 11.11 -10.52
C SER A 136 -10.11 10.59 -9.07
N PRO A 137 -9.77 9.30 -8.88
CA PRO A 137 -9.22 8.87 -7.59
C PRO A 137 -7.93 9.65 -7.27
N ILE A 138 -7.45 9.56 -6.02
CA ILE A 138 -6.16 10.14 -5.63
C ILE A 138 -5.07 9.57 -6.55
N ILE A 139 -4.31 10.49 -7.15
CA ILE A 139 -3.13 10.15 -7.94
C ILE A 139 -1.93 10.32 -7.02
N TYR A 140 -1.25 9.20 -6.77
CA TYR A 140 -0.01 9.16 -6.02
C TYR A 140 1.16 9.26 -6.99
N THR A 141 2.01 10.27 -6.81
CA THR A 141 3.22 10.44 -7.61
C THR A 141 4.46 10.45 -6.71
N TRP A 142 5.56 9.96 -7.26
CA TRP A 142 6.86 9.96 -6.61
C TRP A 142 7.84 10.61 -7.56
N GLN A 143 8.25 11.83 -7.24
CA GLN A 143 9.16 12.61 -8.08
C GLN A 143 10.57 12.57 -7.52
N ALA A 144 11.58 12.61 -8.39
CA ALA A 144 12.97 12.58 -7.94
C ALA A 144 13.26 13.84 -7.11
N LYS A 145 13.84 13.68 -5.91
CA LYS A 145 14.39 14.79 -5.14
C LYS A 145 15.41 15.52 -6.02
N GLU A 146 15.23 16.82 -6.25
CA GLU A 146 16.11 17.65 -7.11
C GLU A 146 17.61 17.53 -6.75
N ILE A 147 17.92 17.10 -5.53
CA ILE A 147 19.28 17.01 -4.99
C ILE A 147 20.08 15.81 -5.53
N TYR A 148 19.45 14.75 -6.09
CA TYR A 148 20.15 13.46 -6.29
C TYR A 148 20.30 12.92 -7.72
N PHE A 149 19.79 13.55 -8.78
CA PHE A 149 19.93 12.95 -10.12
C PHE A 149 20.46 13.90 -11.21
N THR A 150 21.78 13.86 -11.37
CA THR A 150 22.39 13.88 -12.70
C THR A 150 21.71 12.80 -13.56
N LYS A 151 21.03 13.23 -14.64
CA LYS A 151 20.49 12.40 -15.72
C LYS A 151 21.35 11.15 -15.98
N ASN A 152 20.93 9.97 -15.50
CA ASN A 152 21.41 8.71 -16.05
C ASN A 152 20.49 7.53 -15.70
N PHE A 153 19.85 6.99 -16.74
CA PHE A 153 19.54 5.59 -17.04
C PHE A 153 18.72 4.70 -16.08
N THR A 154 18.51 5.03 -14.81
CA THR A 154 17.75 4.19 -13.86
C THR A 154 16.29 4.59 -13.67
N SER A 155 15.83 5.72 -14.21
CA SER A 155 14.45 6.19 -14.05
C SER A 155 13.44 5.30 -14.81
N ASN A 156 13.73 4.94 -16.06
CA ASN A 156 12.74 4.25 -16.92
C ASN A 156 12.34 2.85 -16.43
N ILE A 157 13.24 2.07 -15.84
CA ILE A 157 12.91 0.71 -15.38
C ILE A 157 12.15 0.76 -14.05
N MET A 158 12.61 1.59 -13.11
CA MET A 158 11.92 1.76 -11.83
C MET A 158 10.56 2.43 -12.03
N GLU A 159 10.47 3.45 -12.88
CA GLU A 159 9.20 4.12 -13.16
C GLU A 159 8.20 3.15 -13.82
N ASN A 160 8.58 2.48 -14.91
CA ASN A 160 7.61 1.65 -15.64
C ASN A 160 7.20 0.37 -14.91
N VAL A 161 8.11 -0.28 -14.18
CA VAL A 161 7.81 -1.52 -13.45
C VAL A 161 7.04 -1.23 -12.17
N PHE A 162 7.43 -0.22 -11.38
CA PHE A 162 6.74 0.11 -10.13
C PHE A 162 5.47 0.93 -10.34
N PHE A 163 5.46 1.99 -11.16
CA PHE A 163 4.20 2.74 -11.39
C PHE A 163 3.19 1.91 -12.16
N GLY A 164 3.61 1.10 -13.14
CA GLY A 164 2.70 0.22 -13.88
C GLY A 164 2.01 -0.83 -12.99
N PHE A 165 2.73 -1.37 -12.01
CA PHE A 165 2.20 -2.34 -11.06
C PHE A 165 1.41 -1.68 -9.93
N ALA A 166 1.91 -0.57 -9.36
CA ALA A 166 1.25 0.19 -8.30
C ALA A 166 -0.07 0.80 -8.79
N ASN A 167 -0.12 1.43 -9.99
CA ASN A 167 -1.39 1.93 -10.52
C ASN A 167 -2.38 0.79 -10.75
N LYS A 168 -1.96 -0.36 -11.28
CA LYS A 168 -2.87 -1.51 -11.47
C LYS A 168 -3.34 -2.13 -10.16
N LEU A 169 -2.51 -2.15 -9.12
CA LEU A 169 -2.87 -2.69 -7.81
C LEU A 169 -3.73 -1.73 -7.00
N LEU A 170 -3.53 -0.41 -7.17
CA LEU A 170 -4.30 0.66 -6.54
C LEU A 170 -5.64 0.94 -7.23
N ILE A 171 -5.81 0.46 -8.47
CA ILE A 171 -7.04 0.61 -9.26
C ILE A 171 -8.06 -0.53 -9.02
N LEU A 172 -7.69 -1.60 -8.33
CA LEU A 172 -8.62 -2.64 -7.83
C LEU A 172 -9.17 -2.23 -6.45
#